data_AF-A0A5E5Q887-F1
#
_entry.id   AF-A0A5E5Q887-F1
#
_cell.length_a   1.000
_cell.length_b   1.000
_cell.length_c   1.000
_cell.angle_alpha   90.00
_cell.angle_beta   90.00
_cell.angle_gamma   90.00
#
_symmetry.space_group_name_H-M   'P 1'
#
loop_
_entity.id
_entity.type
_entity.pdbx_description
1 polymer ?
#
loop_
_entity_poly.entity_id
_entity_poly.type
_entity_poly.pdbx_seq_one_letter_code
_entity_poly.pdbx_strand_id
1 'polypeptide(L)'
;MYASIFFDLKCIYGESHLLDDLLTDVFDMTTRSTIFQSHMAANALHYTPPLGFFRNFILDKNGANEKSLNLKKKGVVPIVDITRVYALSHGVRSINTQDRLRELSDVGGMSGSGANDLIEAYKFINSVRIKHQRRQIKSGQSVDNFVLTQEISSLDKKHLKDAFGIVNDMQSAMSSRYQTSIL
;
A
#
# COMPACT_ATOMS: atom_id res chain seq x y z
N MET A 1 5.92 3.67 12.67
CA MET A 1 6.78 4.88 12.64
C MET A 1 6.32 5.78 11.50
N TYR A 2 6.09 7.08 11.73
CA TYR A 2 5.59 8.05 10.73
C TYR A 2 6.62 8.44 9.64
N ALA A 3 7.83 7.88 9.67
CA ALA A 3 8.91 8.21 8.74
C ALA A 3 8.54 7.97 7.27
N SER A 4 7.69 6.98 6.96
CA SER A 4 7.25 6.74 5.58
C SER A 4 6.50 7.92 4.94
N ILE A 5 5.84 8.75 5.75
CA ILE A 5 5.11 9.93 5.28
C ILE A 5 6.07 11.08 4.95
N PHE A 6 7.23 11.15 5.61
CA PHE A 6 8.26 12.16 5.33
C PHE A 6 8.71 12.12 3.87
N PHE A 7 8.80 10.92 3.28
CA PHE A 7 9.20 10.73 1.88
C PHE A 7 8.08 11.00 0.86
N ASP A 8 6.92 11.46 1.33
CA ASP A 8 5.79 11.89 0.49
C ASP A 8 5.58 13.42 0.55
N LEU A 9 6.52 14.16 1.14
CA LEU A 9 6.45 15.60 1.20
C LEU A 9 6.48 16.21 -0.21
N LYS A 10 5.64 17.23 -0.39
CA LYS A 10 5.57 18.03 -1.61
C LYS A 10 5.42 19.50 -1.23
N CYS A 11 6.20 20.37 -1.85
CA CYS A 11 6.00 21.80 -1.73
C CYS A 11 4.69 22.20 -2.43
N ILE A 12 3.73 22.74 -1.67
CA ILE A 12 2.47 23.26 -2.21
C ILE A 12 2.55 24.77 -2.44
N TYR A 13 3.31 25.48 -1.60
CA TYR A 13 3.52 26.92 -1.66
C TYR A 13 4.87 27.28 -1.01
N GLY A 14 5.53 28.32 -1.50
CA GLY A 14 6.84 28.79 -1.02
C GLY A 14 8.00 28.36 -1.93
N GLU A 15 9.21 28.36 -1.37
CA GLU A 15 10.44 28.07 -2.08
C GLU A 15 10.69 26.56 -2.17
N SER A 16 10.36 25.94 -3.31
CA SER A 16 10.45 24.47 -3.48
C SER A 16 11.86 23.92 -3.32
N HIS A 17 12.88 24.69 -3.71
CA HIS A 17 14.28 24.27 -3.64
C HIS A 17 14.72 23.90 -2.22
N LEU A 18 14.17 24.56 -1.18
CA LEU A 18 14.48 24.21 0.22
C LEU A 18 14.07 22.77 0.57
N LEU A 19 12.93 22.32 0.03
CA LEU A 19 12.49 20.93 0.21
C LEU A 19 13.31 19.99 -0.67
N ASP A 20 13.59 20.38 -1.92
CA ASP A 20 14.33 19.55 -2.86
C ASP A 20 15.77 19.27 -2.40
N ASP A 21 16.43 20.29 -1.83
CA ASP A 21 17.78 20.19 -1.25
C ASP A 21 17.76 19.26 -0.02
N LEU A 22 16.82 19.48 0.91
CA LEU A 22 16.64 18.63 2.08
C LEU A 22 16.39 17.17 1.69
N LEU A 23 15.46 16.94 0.76
CA LEU A 23 15.12 15.59 0.32
C LEU A 23 16.31 14.93 -0.38
N THR A 24 17.12 15.69 -1.12
CA THR A 24 18.32 15.16 -1.77
C THR A 24 19.27 14.52 -0.76
N ASP A 25 19.62 15.25 0.30
CA ASP A 25 20.50 14.74 1.35
C ASP A 25 19.89 13.52 2.06
N VAL A 26 18.59 13.56 2.36
CA VAL A 26 17.91 12.47 3.05
C VAL A 26 17.82 11.21 2.18
N PHE A 27 17.54 11.33 0.87
CA PHE A 27 17.52 10.18 -0.04
C PHE A 27 18.90 9.54 -0.15
N ASP A 28 19.97 10.33 -0.17
CA ASP A 28 21.34 9.82 -0.21
C ASP A 28 21.72 9.03 1.06
N MET A 29 21.27 9.49 2.24
CA MET A 29 21.48 8.79 3.50
C MET A 29 20.69 7.47 3.57
N THR A 30 19.44 7.49 3.11
CA THR A 30 18.50 6.37 3.30
C THR A 30 18.69 5.23 2.30
N THR A 31 19.11 5.54 1.07
CA THR A 31 19.48 4.52 0.05
C THR A 31 20.67 3.66 0.50
N ARG A 32 21.56 4.20 1.34
CA ARG A 32 22.77 3.51 1.84
C ARG A 32 22.57 2.79 3.17
N SER A 33 21.50 3.08 3.90
CA SER A 33 21.26 2.57 5.25
C SER A 33 20.39 1.31 5.24
N THR A 34 21.03 0.15 5.20
CA THR A 34 20.33 -1.16 5.18
C THR A 34 19.50 -1.39 6.44
N ILE A 35 20.01 -1.01 7.62
CA ILE A 35 19.28 -1.11 8.91
C ILE A 35 17.99 -0.28 8.86
N PHE A 36 18.07 0.95 8.35
CA PHE A 36 16.90 1.80 8.19
C PHE A 36 15.88 1.18 7.24
N GLN A 37 16.33 0.65 6.10
CA GLN A 37 15.47 -0.03 5.14
C GLN A 37 14.79 -1.27 5.75
N SER A 38 15.50 -2.06 6.57
CA SER A 38 14.91 -3.19 7.29
C SER A 38 13.82 -2.78 8.29
N HIS A 39 14.03 -1.70 9.06
CA HIS A 39 12.99 -1.17 9.94
C HIS A 39 11.78 -0.61 9.16
N MET A 40 12.03 0.03 8.01
CA MET A 40 10.97 0.54 7.14
C MET A 40 10.16 -0.61 6.53
N ALA A 41 10.83 -1.69 6.10
CA ALA A 41 10.17 -2.91 5.64
C ALA A 41 9.34 -3.56 6.75
N ALA A 42 9.88 -3.71 7.96
CA ALA A 42 9.14 -4.26 9.10
C ALA A 42 7.87 -3.44 9.41
N ASN A 43 7.96 -2.11 9.32
CA ASN A 43 6.79 -1.23 9.46
C ASN A 43 5.77 -1.43 8.33
N ALA A 44 6.21 -1.58 7.07
CA ALA A 44 5.34 -1.83 5.92
C ALA A 44 4.60 -3.19 5.98
N LEU A 45 5.15 -4.15 6.74
CA LEU A 45 4.55 -5.47 6.95
C LEU A 45 3.55 -5.51 8.10
N HIS A 46 3.34 -4.40 8.82
CA HIS A 46 2.43 -4.35 9.98
C HIS A 46 0.96 -4.60 9.62
N TYR A 47 0.51 -4.10 8.47
CA TYR A 47 -0.82 -4.41 7.95
C TYR A 47 -0.73 -5.42 6.82
N THR A 48 -1.50 -6.49 6.94
CA THR A 48 -1.54 -7.58 5.95
C THR A 48 -2.89 -7.63 5.25
N PRO A 49 -2.92 -8.08 3.99
CA PRO A 49 -4.16 -8.39 3.27
C PRO A 49 -5.08 -9.29 4.09
N PRO A 50 -6.41 -9.10 4.00
CA PRO A 50 -7.38 -9.85 4.79
C PRO A 50 -7.61 -11.25 4.19
N LEU A 51 -6.55 -12.04 4.02
CA LEU A 51 -6.59 -13.42 3.53
C LEU A 51 -6.04 -14.37 4.59
N GLY A 52 -6.82 -15.39 4.94
CA GLY A 52 -6.41 -16.48 5.79
C GLY A 52 -5.84 -17.66 5.01
N PHE A 53 -5.41 -18.68 5.74
CA PHE A 53 -5.09 -20.00 5.19
C PHE A 53 -6.30 -20.49 4.34
N PHE A 54 -6.07 -20.90 3.10
CA PHE A 54 -7.10 -21.18 2.06
C PHE A 54 -7.75 -19.98 1.35
N ARG A 55 -7.13 -18.79 1.37
CA ARG A 55 -7.62 -17.59 0.66
C ARG A 55 -9.06 -17.22 1.03
N ASN A 56 -9.48 -17.51 2.27
CA ASN A 56 -10.73 -17.02 2.83
C ASN A 56 -10.51 -15.63 3.41
N PHE A 57 -11.54 -14.79 3.36
CA PHE A 57 -11.41 -13.44 3.91
C PHE A 57 -11.30 -13.49 5.43
N ILE A 58 -10.35 -12.73 5.98
CA ILE A 58 -10.30 -12.40 7.41
C ILE A 58 -11.11 -11.12 7.60
N LEU A 59 -12.27 -11.26 8.23
CA LEU A 59 -13.25 -10.18 8.37
C LEU A 59 -13.06 -9.45 9.69
N ASP A 60 -13.10 -8.13 9.62
CA ASP A 60 -13.15 -7.26 10.78
C ASP A 60 -14.61 -7.01 11.17
N LYS A 61 -14.85 -6.69 12.45
CA LYS A 61 -16.12 -6.14 12.89
C LYS A 61 -16.13 -4.63 12.61
N ASN A 62 -17.18 -4.14 11.95
CA ASN A 62 -17.42 -2.69 11.85
C ASN A 62 -17.95 -2.16 13.21
N GLY A 63 -18.22 -0.85 13.29
CA GLY A 63 -18.80 -0.24 14.50
C GLY A 63 -20.16 -0.82 14.94
N ALA A 64 -20.85 -1.55 14.04
CA ALA A 64 -22.11 -2.24 14.29
C ALA A 64 -21.94 -3.77 14.47
N ASN A 65 -20.71 -4.27 14.65
CA ASN A 65 -20.36 -5.69 14.81
C ASN A 65 -20.63 -6.60 13.59
N GLU A 66 -20.83 -6.04 12.40
CA GLU A 66 -21.01 -6.80 11.17
C GLU A 66 -19.69 -7.21 10.53
N LYS A 67 -19.71 -8.36 9.85
CA LYS A 67 -18.54 -8.93 9.17
C LYS A 67 -18.20 -8.14 7.90
N SER A 68 -17.08 -7.42 7.94
CA SER A 68 -16.67 -6.44 6.94
C SER A 68 -15.20 -6.58 6.54
N LEU A 69 -14.83 -5.96 5.43
CA LEU A 69 -13.46 -5.82 4.96
C LEU A 69 -13.01 -4.37 5.07
N ASN A 70 -11.96 -4.08 5.86
CA ASN A 70 -11.33 -2.76 5.87
C ASN A 70 -10.41 -2.58 4.66
N LEU A 71 -10.96 -2.15 3.53
CA LEU A 71 -10.24 -2.06 2.25
C LEU A 71 -9.14 -0.99 2.23
N LYS A 72 -9.22 0.02 3.11
CA LYS A 72 -8.14 1.00 3.25
C LYS A 72 -6.96 0.39 4.00
N LYS A 73 -7.20 -0.04 5.24
CA LYS A 73 -6.15 -0.47 6.17
C LYS A 73 -5.49 -1.78 5.75
N LYS A 74 -6.26 -2.73 5.23
CA LYS A 74 -5.76 -4.06 4.85
C LYS A 74 -5.60 -4.27 3.34
N GLY A 75 -6.03 -3.32 2.50
CA GLY A 75 -5.89 -3.44 1.05
C GLY A 75 -4.93 -2.41 0.48
N VAL A 76 -5.28 -1.14 0.64
CA VAL A 76 -4.55 -0.04 0.01
C VAL A 76 -3.29 0.37 0.75
N VAL A 77 -3.32 0.44 2.07
CA VAL A 77 -2.14 0.78 2.88
C VAL A 77 -0.96 -0.19 2.63
N PRO A 78 -1.16 -1.52 2.63
CA PRO A 78 -0.07 -2.46 2.33
C PRO A 78 0.61 -2.23 0.97
N ILE A 79 -0.15 -1.94 -0.08
CA ILE A 79 0.41 -1.64 -1.40
C ILE A 79 1.24 -0.36 -1.35
N VAL A 80 0.70 0.69 -0.74
CA VAL A 80 1.39 1.98 -0.61
C VAL A 80 2.69 1.82 0.17
N ASP A 81 2.67 1.11 1.29
CA ASP A 81 3.83 0.97 2.17
C ASP A 81 4.92 0.08 1.53
N ILE A 82 4.54 -1.01 0.87
CA ILE A 82 5.50 -1.82 0.08
C ILE A 82 6.19 -0.94 -0.97
N THR A 83 5.39 -0.21 -1.73
CA THR A 83 5.86 0.64 -2.83
C THR A 83 6.80 1.73 -2.30
N ARG A 84 6.49 2.36 -1.17
CA ARG A 84 7.34 3.38 -0.53
C ARG A 84 8.70 2.82 -0.15
N VAL A 85 8.75 1.64 0.47
CA VAL A 85 10.03 1.03 0.89
C VAL A 85 10.90 0.67 -0.31
N TYR A 86 10.31 0.08 -1.36
CA TYR A 86 11.05 -0.19 -2.59
C TYR A 86 11.53 1.10 -3.26
N ALA A 87 10.66 2.12 -3.36
CA ALA A 87 11.03 3.39 -3.96
C ALA A 87 12.22 4.03 -3.22
N LEU A 88 12.15 4.05 -1.89
CA LEU A 88 13.20 4.56 -1.02
C LEU A 88 14.54 3.83 -1.21
N SER A 89 14.53 2.50 -1.28
CA SER A 89 15.77 1.72 -1.43
C SER A 89 16.41 1.82 -2.83
N HIS A 90 15.68 2.33 -3.83
CA HIS A 90 16.17 2.54 -5.19
C HIS A 90 16.30 4.03 -5.55
N GLY A 91 16.12 4.95 -4.59
CA GLY A 91 16.25 6.39 -4.83
C GLY A 91 15.14 6.98 -5.71
N VAL A 92 14.00 6.28 -5.86
CA VAL A 92 12.84 6.75 -6.61
C VAL A 92 12.14 7.86 -5.82
N ARG A 93 12.11 9.07 -6.38
CA ARG A 93 11.59 10.28 -5.71
C ARG A 93 10.11 10.55 -5.97
N SER A 94 9.49 9.82 -6.89
CA SER A 94 8.04 9.90 -7.13
C SER A 94 7.26 9.75 -5.83
N ILE A 95 6.19 10.52 -5.67
CA ILE A 95 5.33 10.48 -4.46
C ILE A 95 4.03 9.69 -4.68
N ASN A 96 3.52 9.67 -5.91
CA ASN A 96 2.33 8.93 -6.27
C ASN A 96 2.64 7.43 -6.31
N THR A 97 1.78 6.60 -5.73
CA THR A 97 2.00 5.14 -5.66
C THR A 97 2.10 4.48 -7.03
N GLN A 98 1.29 4.89 -8.01
CA GLN A 98 1.35 4.30 -9.36
C GLN A 98 2.61 4.76 -10.09
N ASP A 99 2.99 6.02 -9.96
CA ASP A 99 4.20 6.56 -10.60
C ASP A 99 5.46 5.90 -10.00
N ARG A 100 5.49 5.71 -8.68
CA ARG A 100 6.54 4.91 -8.01
C ARG A 100 6.65 3.50 -8.58
N LEU A 101 5.54 2.80 -8.77
CA LEU A 101 5.56 1.43 -9.31
C LEU A 101 6.10 1.40 -10.75
N ARG A 102 5.76 2.39 -11.57
CA ARG A 102 6.31 2.53 -12.93
C ARG A 102 7.81 2.80 -12.90
N GLU A 103 8.24 3.81 -12.15
CA GLU A 103 9.66 4.16 -12.03
C GLU A 103 10.48 3.01 -11.42
N LEU A 104 9.92 2.28 -10.44
CA LEU A 104 10.55 1.09 -9.88
C LEU A 104 10.77 -0.02 -10.92
N SER A 105 9.84 -0.19 -11.86
CA SER A 105 10.02 -1.09 -12.98
C SER A 105 11.14 -0.60 -13.90
N ASP A 106 11.16 0.70 -14.21
CA ASP A 106 12.14 1.29 -15.14
C ASP A 106 13.58 1.20 -14.61
N VAL A 107 13.77 1.37 -13.29
CA VAL A 107 15.09 1.25 -12.64
C VAL A 107 15.45 -0.18 -12.22
N GLY A 108 14.60 -1.17 -12.53
CA GLY A 108 14.83 -2.57 -12.19
C GLY A 108 14.67 -2.92 -10.70
N GLY A 109 14.07 -2.03 -9.90
CA GLY A 109 13.77 -2.28 -8.48
C GLY A 109 12.58 -3.22 -8.25
N MET A 110 11.76 -3.41 -9.27
CA MET A 110 10.65 -4.38 -9.33
C MET A 110 10.52 -4.94 -10.75
N SER A 111 10.02 -6.16 -10.90
CA SER A 111 9.69 -6.66 -12.24
C SER A 111 8.51 -5.88 -12.83
N GLY A 112 8.50 -5.68 -14.15
CA GLY A 112 7.40 -4.98 -14.83
C GLY A 112 6.04 -5.66 -14.62
N SER A 113 6.01 -6.99 -14.56
CA SER A 113 4.79 -7.74 -14.20
C SER A 113 4.34 -7.46 -12.77
N GLY A 114 5.26 -7.52 -11.79
CA GLY A 114 4.94 -7.25 -10.38
C GLY A 114 4.46 -5.82 -10.15
N ALA A 115 5.08 -4.84 -10.81
CA ALA A 115 4.66 -3.45 -10.77
C ALA A 115 3.24 -3.27 -11.35
N ASN A 116 2.98 -3.85 -12.52
CA ASN A 116 1.66 -3.78 -13.15
C ASN A 116 0.57 -4.48 -12.31
N ASP A 117 0.86 -5.66 -11.76
CA ASP A 117 -0.06 -6.40 -10.91
C ASP A 117 -0.43 -5.61 -9.65
N LEU A 118 0.53 -4.93 -9.02
CA LEU A 118 0.27 -4.04 -7.88
C LEU A 118 -0.56 -2.81 -8.28
N ILE A 119 -0.30 -2.22 -9.46
CA ILE A 119 -1.08 -1.08 -9.97
C ILE A 119 -2.55 -1.50 -10.16
N GLU A 120 -2.80 -2.65 -10.78
CA GLU A 120 -4.16 -3.12 -11.04
C GLU A 120 -4.87 -3.55 -9.75
N ALA A 121 -4.17 -4.23 -8.83
CA ALA A 121 -4.68 -4.51 -7.50
C ALA A 121 -5.06 -3.22 -6.75
N TYR A 122 -4.20 -2.19 -6.79
CA TYR A 122 -4.43 -0.90 -6.16
C TYR A 122 -5.68 -0.21 -6.72
N LYS A 123 -5.81 -0.14 -8.05
CA LYS A 123 -6.98 0.45 -8.72
C LYS A 123 -8.25 -0.30 -8.36
N PHE A 124 -8.22 -1.63 -8.41
CA PHE A 124 -9.40 -2.46 -8.15
C PHE A 124 -9.89 -2.31 -6.70
N ILE A 125 -9.00 -2.43 -5.71
CA ILE A 125 -9.36 -2.27 -4.29
C ILE A 125 -9.93 -0.87 -4.04
N ASN A 126 -9.30 0.18 -4.60
CA ASN A 126 -9.82 1.55 -4.51
C ASN A 126 -11.19 1.68 -5.17
N SER A 127 -11.43 1.05 -6.33
CA SER A 127 -12.72 1.07 -7.03
C SER A 127 -13.84 0.48 -6.17
N VAL A 128 -13.62 -0.68 -5.54
CA VAL A 128 -14.59 -1.29 -4.62
C VAL A 128 -14.87 -0.35 -3.44
N ARG A 129 -13.82 0.22 -2.84
CA ARG A 129 -13.94 1.15 -1.71
C ARG A 129 -14.73 2.41 -2.08
N ILE A 130 -14.39 3.05 -3.19
CA ILE A 130 -15.06 4.27 -3.66
C ILE A 130 -16.52 3.98 -4.03
N LYS A 131 -16.82 2.82 -4.64
CA LYS A 131 -18.22 2.41 -4.91
C LYS A 131 -19.04 2.27 -3.62
N HIS A 132 -18.45 1.74 -2.54
CA HIS A 132 -19.09 1.66 -1.23
C HIS A 132 -19.30 3.06 -0.62
N GLN A 133 -18.27 3.90 -0.59
CA GLN A 133 -18.37 5.27 -0.05
C GLN A 133 -19.39 6.12 -0.82
N ARG A 134 -19.46 5.97 -2.15
CA ARG A 134 -20.48 6.61 -2.98
C ARG A 134 -21.89 6.19 -2.60
N ARG A 135 -22.11 4.91 -2.24
CA ARG A 135 -23.42 4.43 -1.77
C ARG A 135 -23.79 5.08 -0.43
N GLN A 136 -22.84 5.14 0.51
CA GLN A 136 -23.02 5.80 1.81
C GLN A 136 -23.38 7.28 1.66
N ILE A 137 -22.66 8.02 0.82
CA ILE A 137 -22.96 9.43 0.55
C ILE A 137 -24.38 9.58 -0.01
N LYS A 138 -24.77 8.74 -0.97
CA LYS A 138 -26.13 8.78 -1.56
C LYS A 138 -27.23 8.43 -0.56
N SER A 139 -26.94 7.62 0.46
CA SER A 139 -27.88 7.25 1.53
C SER A 139 -27.81 8.18 2.76
N GLY A 140 -27.01 9.25 2.72
CA GLY A 140 -26.84 10.15 3.86
C GLY A 140 -26.10 9.52 5.05
N GLN A 141 -25.38 8.42 4.84
CA GLN A 141 -24.61 7.72 5.86
C GLN A 141 -23.19 8.30 5.98
N SER A 142 -22.59 8.16 7.18
CA SER A 142 -21.18 8.48 7.37
C SER A 142 -20.29 7.58 6.51
N VAL A 143 -19.26 8.17 5.92
CA VAL A 143 -18.33 7.46 5.04
C VAL A 143 -17.32 6.66 5.85
N ASP A 144 -17.10 5.40 5.51
CA ASP A 144 -16.07 4.56 6.11
C ASP A 144 -15.29 3.73 5.07
N ASN A 145 -14.54 2.73 5.51
CA ASN A 145 -13.73 1.85 4.65
C ASN A 145 -14.07 0.36 4.83
N PHE A 146 -15.14 0.05 5.56
CA PHE A 146 -15.58 -1.27 5.98
C PHE A 146 -16.69 -1.79 5.06
N VAL A 147 -16.28 -2.45 3.97
CA VAL A 147 -17.24 -2.99 3.02
C VAL A 147 -17.81 -4.31 3.54
N LEU A 148 -19.12 -4.37 3.75
CA LEU A 148 -19.79 -5.60 4.16
C LEU A 148 -19.66 -6.65 3.06
N THR A 149 -19.32 -7.88 3.44
CA THR A 149 -19.10 -8.95 2.45
C THR A 149 -20.35 -9.28 1.64
N GLN A 150 -21.54 -9.08 2.19
CA GLN A 150 -22.81 -9.27 1.49
C GLN A 150 -23.06 -8.24 0.38
N GLU A 151 -22.39 -7.09 0.43
CA GLU A 151 -22.49 -6.04 -0.58
C GLU A 151 -21.55 -6.25 -1.77
N ILE A 152 -20.64 -7.22 -1.67
CA ILE A 152 -19.64 -7.49 -2.69
C ILE A 152 -20.13 -8.65 -3.56
N SER A 153 -20.20 -8.42 -4.88
CA SER A 153 -20.58 -9.45 -5.84
C SER A 153 -19.63 -10.65 -5.77
N SER A 154 -20.09 -11.85 -6.13
CA SER A 154 -19.24 -13.05 -6.14
C SER A 154 -18.02 -12.89 -7.05
N LEU A 155 -18.16 -12.19 -8.17
CA LEU A 155 -17.07 -11.87 -9.08
C LEU A 155 -16.05 -10.93 -8.41
N ASP A 156 -16.52 -9.83 -7.81
CA ASP A 156 -15.63 -8.88 -7.12
C ASP A 156 -14.94 -9.53 -5.92
N LYS A 157 -15.59 -10.47 -5.21
CA LYS A 157 -14.96 -11.25 -4.15
C LYS A 157 -13.78 -12.06 -4.68
N LYS A 158 -13.91 -12.70 -5.85
CA LYS A 158 -12.82 -13.45 -6.46
C LYS A 158 -11.67 -12.52 -6.83
N HIS A 159 -11.96 -11.42 -7.52
CA HIS A 159 -10.94 -10.43 -7.88
C HIS A 159 -10.26 -9.79 -6.67
N LEU A 160 -10.98 -9.57 -5.56
CA LEU A 160 -10.39 -9.07 -4.32
C LEU A 160 -9.43 -10.09 -3.72
N LYS A 161 -9.77 -11.39 -3.75
CA LYS A 161 -8.87 -12.44 -3.30
C LYS A 161 -7.61 -12.49 -4.16
N ASP A 162 -7.74 -12.36 -5.47
CA ASP A 162 -6.58 -12.36 -6.38
C ASP A 162 -5.69 -11.13 -6.12
N ALA A 163 -6.29 -9.94 -6.01
CA ALA A 163 -5.59 -8.70 -5.67
C ALA A 163 -4.86 -8.80 -4.32
N PHE A 164 -5.52 -9.31 -3.28
CA PHE A 164 -4.88 -9.52 -1.98
C PHE A 164 -3.78 -10.59 -2.01
N GLY A 165 -3.90 -11.59 -2.90
CA GLY A 165 -2.84 -12.58 -3.14
C GLY A 165 -1.57 -11.92 -3.64
N ILE A 166 -1.67 -11.07 -4.67
CA ILE A 166 -0.54 -10.29 -5.20
C ILE A 166 0.15 -9.50 -4.10
N VAL A 167 -0.62 -8.81 -3.26
CA VAL A 167 -0.05 -8.02 -2.15
C VAL A 167 0.67 -8.90 -1.14
N ASN A 168 0.10 -10.06 -0.80
CA ASN A 168 0.72 -10.99 0.14
C ASN A 168 2.04 -11.58 -0.40
N ASP A 169 2.09 -11.89 -1.70
CA ASP A 169 3.29 -12.39 -2.36
C ASP A 169 4.40 -11.32 -2.34
N MET A 170 4.04 -10.05 -2.59
CA MET A 170 4.97 -8.92 -2.54
C MET A 170 5.46 -8.62 -1.12
N GLN A 171 4.61 -8.75 -0.09
CA GLN A 171 5.02 -8.65 1.32
C GLN A 171 5.98 -9.78 1.70
N SER A 172 5.76 -10.98 1.17
CA SER A 172 6.63 -12.13 1.41
C SER A 172 8.01 -11.91 0.79
N ALA A 173 8.07 -11.44 -0.46
CA ALA A 173 9.31 -11.06 -1.12
C ALA A 173 10.07 -9.95 -0.38
N MET A 174 9.35 -8.92 0.10
CA MET A 174 9.93 -7.86 0.93
C MET A 174 10.54 -8.40 2.23
N SER A 175 9.80 -9.24 2.96
CA SER A 175 10.26 -9.84 4.22
C SER A 175 11.58 -10.59 4.04
N SER A 176 11.68 -11.40 2.97
CA SER A 176 12.92 -12.10 2.62
C SER A 176 14.06 -11.16 2.22
N ARG A 177 13.78 -10.14 1.39
CA ARG A 177 14.81 -9.21 0.90
C ARG A 177 15.44 -8.37 2.00
N TYR A 178 14.64 -7.87 2.94
CA TYR A 178 15.10 -6.96 3.99
C TYR A 178 15.31 -7.64 5.35
N GLN A 179 15.19 -8.97 5.41
CA GLN A 179 15.46 -9.79 6.60
C GLN A 179 14.68 -9.33 7.84
N THR A 180 13.40 -8.99 7.67
CA THR A 180 12.58 -8.40 8.74
C THR A 180 12.26 -9.39 9.85
N SER A 181 12.50 -10.69 9.67
CA SER A 181 12.30 -11.72 10.70
C SER A 181 13.30 -11.65 11.86
N ILE A 182 14.32 -10.80 11.76
CA ILE A 182 15.40 -10.63 12.76
C ILE A 182 15.16 -9.37 13.62
N LEU A 183 14.12 -8.59 13.32
CA LEU A 183 13.72 -7.36 14.03
C LEU A 183 12.55 -7.63 14.98
#